data_AF-A0A820FY13-F1
#
_entry.id   AF-A0A820FY13-F1
#
_cell.length_a   1.000
_cell.length_b   1.000
_cell.length_c   1.000
_cell.angle_alpha   90.00
_cell.angle_beta   90.00
_cell.angle_gamma   90.00
#
_symmetry.space_group_name_H-M   'P 1'
#
loop_
_entity.id
_entity.type
_entity.pdbx_description
1 polymer ?
#
loop_
_entity_poly.entity_id
_entity_poly.type
_entity_poly.pdbx_seq_one_letter_code
_entity_poly.pdbx_strand_id
1 'polypeptide(L)'
;MSSTNTVASAILQLQVISQDISIALGFILLISGTIGNWNHNASSLYIFVKSLFHLFVLIIGVTNQITRLGFNLDLTAQSRVWCKLAISLINITFLNSLTCMCLQSIDAYFCSSRSPTWRQKSNVRMARYYIVGFLFLWICHVMPYGILYDLLTRGSISICTTINPNFVRYNTYFVNLCLYAVISIIIVSVFSFLTYRNLQTLTTQDRHSLSTLTRQMISLALLQVITLLVFQVPYAIVQIYTLVTINLAKSTYRQAQEQVVIYFFHGYVYGTFTCSFYCYFIVSKR
;
A
#
# COMPACT_ATOMS: atom_id res chain seq x y z
N MET A 1 -28.02 -16.59 -33.04
CA MET A 1 -28.19 -15.27 -32.39
C MET A 1 -28.71 -15.32 -30.94
N SER A 2 -28.97 -16.50 -30.34
CA SER A 2 -29.46 -16.60 -28.95
C SER A 2 -28.38 -16.86 -27.89
N SER A 3 -27.14 -17.19 -28.26
CA SER A 3 -26.08 -17.58 -27.31
C SER A 3 -25.19 -16.43 -26.82
N THR A 4 -25.22 -15.27 -27.49
CA THR A 4 -24.43 -14.09 -27.10
C THR A 4 -25.05 -13.31 -25.95
N ASN A 5 -26.38 -13.33 -25.84
CA ASN A 5 -27.11 -12.62 -24.78
C ASN A 5 -27.00 -13.33 -23.42
N THR A 6 -26.80 -14.65 -23.41
CA THR A 6 -26.63 -15.46 -22.18
C THR A 6 -25.23 -15.35 -21.59
N VAL A 7 -24.21 -15.12 -22.43
CA VAL A 7 -22.82 -14.91 -21.97
C VAL A 7 -22.66 -13.51 -21.36
N ALA A 8 -23.27 -12.48 -21.97
CA ALA A 8 -23.22 -11.12 -21.45
C ALA A 8 -23.91 -10.99 -20.08
N SER A 9 -25.04 -11.68 -19.87
CA SER A 9 -25.74 -11.68 -18.58
C SER A 9 -24.97 -12.44 -17.50
N ALA A 10 -24.29 -13.54 -17.84
CA ALA A 10 -23.44 -14.30 -16.92
C ALA A 10 -22.22 -13.50 -16.46
N ILE A 11 -21.59 -12.73 -17.35
CA ILE A 11 -20.45 -11.84 -17.01
C ILE A 11 -20.89 -10.73 -16.05
N LEU A 12 -22.06 -10.13 -16.30
CA LEU A 12 -22.61 -9.09 -15.42
C LEU A 12 -22.89 -9.64 -14.01
N GLN A 13 -23.45 -10.85 -13.92
CA GLN A 13 -23.70 -11.50 -12.64
C GLN A 13 -22.40 -11.84 -11.89
N LEU A 14 -21.36 -12.30 -12.58
CA LEU A 14 -20.05 -12.56 -11.96
C LEU A 14 -19.39 -11.28 -11.44
N GLN A 15 -19.55 -10.15 -12.14
CA GLN A 15 -19.05 -8.85 -11.69
C GLN A 15 -19.79 -8.36 -10.43
N VAL A 16 -21.12 -8.48 -10.40
CA VAL A 16 -21.93 -8.12 -9.22
C VAL A 16 -21.58 -9.00 -8.02
N ILE A 17 -21.46 -10.31 -8.21
CA ILE A 17 -21.08 -11.25 -7.14
C ILE A 17 -19.67 -10.96 -6.63
N SER A 18 -18.71 -10.65 -7.51
CA SER A 18 -17.35 -10.27 -7.11
C SER A 18 -17.32 -8.96 -6.32
N GLN A 19 -18.17 -8.00 -6.70
CA GLN A 19 -18.32 -6.71 -6.02
C GLN A 19 -18.95 -6.91 -4.64
N ASP A 20 -20.01 -7.72 -4.53
CA ASP A 20 -20.69 -8.01 -3.26
C ASP A 20 -19.81 -8.81 -2.30
N ILE A 21 -19.04 -9.78 -2.81
CA ILE A 21 -18.05 -10.52 -1.99
C ILE A 21 -16.97 -9.56 -1.49
N SER A 22 -16.45 -8.66 -2.32
CA SER A 22 -15.43 -7.70 -1.90
C SER A 22 -15.96 -6.70 -0.86
N ILE A 23 -17.20 -6.25 -1.01
CA ILE A 23 -17.87 -5.38 -0.04
C ILE A 23 -18.11 -6.13 1.27
N ALA A 24 -18.68 -7.34 1.22
CA ALA A 24 -18.96 -8.15 2.40
C ALA A 24 -17.68 -8.53 3.16
N LEU A 25 -16.62 -8.94 2.45
CA LEU A 25 -15.32 -9.25 3.05
C LEU A 25 -14.70 -7.98 3.66
N GLY A 26 -14.78 -6.85 2.96
CA GLY A 26 -14.33 -5.55 3.47
C GLY A 26 -15.06 -5.13 4.75
N PHE A 27 -16.38 -5.30 4.82
CA PHE A 27 -17.19 -4.99 6.00
C PHE A 27 -16.93 -5.94 7.16
N ILE A 28 -16.83 -7.25 6.91
CA ILE A 28 -16.50 -8.25 7.94
C ILE A 28 -15.13 -7.94 8.56
N LEU A 29 -14.16 -7.51 7.75
CA LEU A 29 -12.82 -7.12 8.21
C LEU A 29 -12.80 -5.78 8.95
N LEU A 30 -13.64 -4.83 8.55
CA LEU A 30 -13.84 -3.56 9.26
C LEU A 30 -14.45 -3.80 10.65
N ILE A 31 -15.49 -4.63 10.72
CA ILE A 31 -16.20 -4.97 11.96
C ILE A 31 -15.31 -5.81 12.89
N SER A 32 -14.64 -6.84 12.38
CA SER A 32 -13.71 -7.67 13.18
C SER A 32 -12.47 -6.89 13.64
N GLY A 33 -12.04 -5.88 12.88
CA GLY A 33 -11.00 -4.93 13.29
C GLY A 33 -11.46 -3.96 14.38
N THR A 34 -12.75 -3.64 14.48
CA THR A 34 -13.28 -2.68 15.48
C THR A 34 -13.66 -3.29 16.83
N ILE A 35 -13.89 -4.62 16.91
CA ILE A 35 -14.53 -5.25 18.09
C ILE A 35 -13.56 -5.78 19.15
N GLY A 36 -12.25 -5.76 18.93
CA GLY A 36 -11.34 -6.08 20.05
C GLY A 36 -11.19 -4.90 21.01
N ASN A 37 -10.74 -5.17 22.23
CA ASN A 37 -10.33 -4.17 23.19
C ASN A 37 -8.90 -3.65 22.88
N TRP A 38 -8.70 -2.85 21.82
CA TRP A 38 -7.36 -2.53 21.24
C TRP A 38 -6.65 -1.39 22.00
N ASN A 39 -7.21 -1.00 23.15
CA ASN A 39 -6.83 0.21 23.89
C ASN A 39 -5.50 0.13 24.64
N HIS A 40 -4.79 -1.00 24.59
CA HIS A 40 -3.65 -1.21 25.48
C HIS A 40 -2.28 -0.95 24.83
N ASN A 41 -2.10 -1.11 23.50
CA ASN A 41 -0.76 -1.03 22.87
C ASN A 41 -0.74 -0.18 21.58
N ALA A 42 0.28 0.67 21.44
CA ALA A 42 0.46 1.59 20.30
C ALA A 42 0.59 0.85 18.96
N SER A 43 1.40 -0.22 18.92
CA SER A 43 1.56 -1.06 17.73
C SER A 43 0.25 -1.66 17.20
N SER A 44 -0.68 -2.07 18.09
CA SER A 44 -1.98 -2.61 17.67
C SER A 44 -2.81 -1.57 16.92
N LEU A 45 -2.73 -0.30 17.34
CA LEU A 45 -3.38 0.81 16.63
C LEU A 45 -2.78 1.03 15.24
N TYR A 46 -1.45 1.01 15.10
CA TYR A 46 -0.81 1.11 13.77
C TYR A 46 -1.22 -0.04 12.86
N ILE A 47 -1.32 -1.26 13.40
CA ILE A 47 -1.77 -2.44 12.66
C ILE A 47 -3.21 -2.28 12.15
N PHE A 48 -4.11 -1.80 13.01
CA PHE A 48 -5.51 -1.54 12.65
C PHE A 48 -5.61 -0.54 11.50
N VAL A 49 -5.06 0.65 11.71
CA VAL A 49 -5.14 1.76 10.77
C VAL A 49 -4.47 1.40 9.45
N LYS A 50 -3.32 0.72 9.51
CA LYS A 50 -2.67 0.20 8.32
C LYS A 50 -3.57 -0.76 7.53
N SER A 51 -4.25 -1.68 8.23
CA SER A 51 -5.12 -2.67 7.58
C SER A 51 -6.31 -2.01 6.88
N LEU A 52 -6.86 -0.94 7.46
CA LEU A 52 -7.88 -0.11 6.79
C LEU A 52 -7.32 0.51 5.50
N PHE A 53 -6.13 1.11 5.56
CA PHE A 53 -5.50 1.68 4.37
C PHE A 53 -5.19 0.61 3.31
N HIS A 54 -4.73 -0.57 3.71
CA HIS A 54 -4.54 -1.70 2.78
C HIS A 54 -5.84 -2.06 2.08
N LEU A 55 -6.94 -2.14 2.83
CA LEU A 55 -8.26 -2.43 2.27
C LEU A 55 -8.67 -1.38 1.24
N PHE A 56 -8.52 -0.09 1.55
CA PHE A 56 -8.83 0.98 0.58
C PHE A 56 -7.94 0.92 -0.68
N VAL A 57 -6.63 0.69 -0.51
CA VAL A 57 -5.70 0.54 -1.63
C VAL A 57 -6.11 -0.65 -2.51
N LEU A 58 -6.48 -1.77 -1.92
CA LEU A 58 -6.91 -2.96 -2.66
C LEU A 58 -8.25 -2.72 -3.37
N ILE A 59 -9.26 -2.19 -2.67
CA ILE A 59 -10.57 -1.93 -3.26
C ILE A 59 -10.45 -0.95 -4.44
N ILE A 60 -9.69 0.12 -4.31
CA ILE A 60 -9.65 1.17 -5.36
C ILE A 60 -8.61 0.82 -6.42
N GLY A 61 -7.39 0.46 -6.02
CA GLY A 61 -6.27 0.19 -6.91
C GLY A 61 -6.49 -1.06 -7.75
N VAL A 62 -6.86 -2.18 -7.11
CA VAL A 62 -7.05 -3.46 -7.81
C VAL A 62 -8.30 -3.42 -8.68
N THR A 63 -9.41 -2.83 -8.21
CA THR A 63 -10.62 -2.69 -9.05
C THR A 63 -10.34 -1.87 -10.31
N ASN A 64 -9.65 -0.74 -10.19
CA ASN A 64 -9.25 0.05 -11.36
C ASN A 64 -8.34 -0.75 -12.31
N GLN A 65 -7.47 -1.60 -11.76
CA GLN A 65 -6.59 -2.43 -12.58
C GLN A 65 -7.31 -3.58 -13.28
N ILE A 66 -8.22 -4.28 -12.59
CA ILE A 66 -9.01 -5.38 -13.15
C ILE A 66 -9.95 -4.84 -14.25
N THR A 67 -10.62 -3.72 -14.01
CA THR A 67 -11.50 -3.10 -15.01
C THR A 67 -10.72 -2.66 -16.25
N ARG A 68 -9.56 -2.01 -16.05
CA ARG A 68 -8.73 -1.56 -17.16
C ARG A 68 -8.13 -2.71 -17.97
N LEU A 69 -7.54 -3.72 -17.32
CA LEU A 69 -6.82 -4.80 -18.02
C LEU A 69 -7.73 -5.96 -18.44
N GLY A 70 -8.73 -6.30 -17.63
CA GLY A 70 -9.63 -7.43 -17.88
C GLY A 70 -10.80 -7.09 -18.78
N PHE A 71 -11.34 -5.86 -18.68
CA PHE A 71 -12.55 -5.45 -19.40
C PHE A 71 -12.30 -4.34 -20.43
N ASN A 72 -11.05 -3.89 -20.61
CA ASN A 72 -10.69 -2.72 -21.41
C ASN A 72 -11.51 -1.47 -21.05
N LEU A 73 -11.97 -1.38 -19.80
CA LEU A 73 -12.80 -0.30 -19.30
C LEU A 73 -12.02 0.49 -18.28
N ASP A 74 -11.57 1.68 -18.67
CA ASP A 74 -10.89 2.58 -17.76
C ASP A 74 -11.91 3.39 -16.95
N LEU A 75 -12.18 2.96 -15.72
CA LEU A 75 -13.07 3.68 -14.79
C LEU A 75 -12.59 5.12 -14.57
N THR A 76 -11.27 5.34 -14.53
CA THR A 76 -10.72 6.69 -14.36
C THR A 76 -10.99 7.58 -15.57
N ALA A 77 -11.28 6.99 -16.73
CA ALA A 77 -11.65 7.72 -17.94
C ALA A 77 -13.13 8.08 -18.04
N GLN A 78 -14.00 7.58 -17.15
CA GLN A 78 -15.44 7.84 -17.21
C GLN A 78 -15.82 9.26 -16.80
N SER A 79 -15.11 9.85 -15.85
CA SER A 79 -15.35 11.23 -15.44
C SER A 79 -14.09 11.93 -14.97
N ARG A 80 -14.01 13.23 -15.27
CA ARG A 80 -12.91 14.10 -14.82
C ARG A 80 -12.80 14.14 -13.28
N VAL A 81 -13.95 14.12 -12.59
CA VAL A 81 -13.99 14.11 -11.12
C VAL A 81 -13.42 12.81 -10.57
N TRP A 82 -13.82 11.66 -11.13
CA TRP A 82 -13.34 10.36 -10.68
C TRP A 82 -11.86 10.14 -10.99
N CYS A 83 -11.37 10.57 -12.16
CA CYS A 83 -9.93 10.59 -12.50
C CYS A 83 -9.08 11.20 -11.38
N LYS A 84 -9.43 12.42 -10.97
CA LYS A 84 -8.72 13.18 -9.93
C LYS A 84 -8.86 12.54 -8.56
N LEU A 85 -10.08 12.15 -8.18
CA LEU A 85 -10.37 11.60 -6.86
C LEU A 85 -9.73 10.22 -6.67
N ALA A 86 -9.82 9.32 -7.66
CA ALA A 86 -9.28 7.97 -7.59
C ALA A 86 -7.76 7.99 -7.44
N ILE A 87 -7.06 8.79 -8.26
CA ILE A 87 -5.60 8.91 -8.16
C ILE A 87 -5.20 9.51 -6.81
N SER A 88 -5.88 10.57 -6.36
CA SER A 88 -5.58 11.20 -5.08
C SER A 88 -5.78 10.21 -3.92
N LEU A 89 -6.89 9.48 -3.92
CA LEU A 89 -7.22 8.54 -2.86
C LEU A 89 -6.26 7.35 -2.82
N ILE A 90 -5.86 6.80 -3.97
CA ILE A 90 -4.81 5.75 -4.04
C ILE A 90 -3.50 6.27 -3.43
N ASN A 91 -3.02 7.45 -3.82
CA ASN A 91 -1.75 7.97 -3.30
C ASN A 91 -1.81 8.26 -1.78
N ILE A 92 -2.91 8.85 -1.29
CA ILE A 92 -3.10 9.10 0.15
C ILE A 92 -3.08 7.79 0.92
N THR A 93 -3.85 6.80 0.49
CA THR A 93 -4.00 5.52 1.19
C THR A 93 -2.71 4.70 1.13
N PHE A 94 -1.99 4.72 0.01
CA PHE A 94 -0.68 4.06 -0.15
C PHE A 94 0.39 4.68 0.75
N LEU A 95 0.54 6.02 0.75
CA LEU A 95 1.49 6.73 1.61
C LEU A 95 1.21 6.51 3.10
N ASN A 96 -0.07 6.57 3.49
CA ASN A 96 -0.47 6.33 4.87
C ASN A 96 -0.20 4.88 5.30
N SER A 97 -0.46 3.90 4.44
CA SER A 97 -0.14 2.49 4.70
C SER A 97 1.35 2.30 4.97
N LEU A 98 2.21 2.81 4.08
CA LEU A 98 3.66 2.70 4.24
C LEU A 98 4.17 3.45 5.48
N THR A 99 3.60 4.62 5.77
CA THR A 99 3.92 5.37 6.98
C THR A 99 3.55 4.57 8.23
N CYS A 100 2.39 3.92 8.24
CA CYS A 100 2.00 3.05 9.35
C CYS A 100 2.92 1.83 9.47
N MET A 101 3.42 1.26 8.36
CA MET A 101 4.46 0.22 8.43
C MET A 101 5.73 0.74 9.10
N CYS A 102 6.21 1.90 8.68
CA CYS A 102 7.39 2.55 9.25
C CYS A 102 7.23 2.81 10.75
N LEU A 103 6.11 3.43 11.14
CA LEU A 103 5.81 3.73 12.54
C LEU A 103 5.65 2.46 13.37
N GLN A 104 5.06 1.40 12.80
CA GLN A 104 4.96 0.10 13.46
C GLN A 104 6.34 -0.51 13.72
N SER A 105 7.27 -0.46 12.76
CA SER A 105 8.64 -0.95 12.96
C SER A 105 9.40 -0.14 14.00
N ILE A 106 9.22 1.18 14.03
CA ILE A 106 9.82 2.07 15.04
C ILE A 106 9.26 1.76 16.43
N ASP A 107 7.94 1.56 16.54
CA ASP A 107 7.28 1.24 17.81
C ASP A 107 7.70 -0.14 18.32
N ALA A 108 7.86 -1.13 17.42
CA ALA A 108 8.41 -2.44 17.76
C ALA A 108 9.84 -2.33 18.31
N TYR A 109 10.66 -1.45 17.75
CA TYR A 109 12.00 -1.15 18.28
C TYR A 109 11.93 -0.55 19.68
N PHE A 110 11.08 0.46 19.91
CA PHE A 110 10.91 1.05 21.24
C PHE A 110 10.43 0.03 22.28
N CYS A 111 9.48 -0.83 21.91
CA CYS A 111 8.99 -1.91 22.77
C CYS A 111 10.09 -2.94 23.11
N SER A 112 10.98 -3.25 22.16
CA SER A 112 12.06 -4.22 22.35
C SER A 112 13.29 -3.66 23.09
N SER A 113 13.37 -2.34 23.29
CA SER A 113 14.51 -1.70 23.94
C SER A 113 14.58 -2.07 25.42
N ARG A 114 15.80 -2.31 25.92
CA ARG A 114 16.04 -2.63 27.35
C ARG A 114 15.79 -1.45 28.28
N SER A 115 15.94 -0.23 27.77
CA SER A 115 15.80 0.97 28.60
C SER A 115 14.32 1.29 28.80
N PRO A 116 13.86 1.47 30.05
CA PRO A 116 12.47 1.81 30.34
C PRO A 116 12.06 3.16 29.72
N THR A 117 13.00 4.11 29.58
CA THR A 117 12.74 5.41 28.95
C THR A 117 12.34 5.27 27.48
N TRP A 118 13.02 4.39 26.74
CA TRP A 118 12.71 4.12 25.33
C TRP A 118 11.40 3.35 25.18
N ARG A 119 11.11 2.39 26.08
CA ARG A 119 9.82 1.68 26.10
C ARG A 119 8.63 2.59 26.37
N GLN A 120 8.78 3.56 27.28
CA GLN A 120 7.72 4.54 27.59
C GLN A 120 7.37 5.46 26.42
N LYS A 121 8.26 5.61 25.42
CA LYS A 121 7.93 6.35 24.19
C LYS A 121 6.90 5.63 23.31
N SER A 122 6.76 4.31 23.46
CA SER A 122 5.65 3.57 22.87
C SER A 122 4.39 3.87 23.67
N ASN A 123 3.67 4.91 23.24
CA ASN A 123 2.44 5.37 23.89
C ASN A 123 1.33 5.51 22.85
N VAL A 124 0.16 4.93 23.16
CA VAL A 124 -1.03 4.99 22.30
C VAL A 124 -1.45 6.43 22.00
N ARG A 125 -1.29 7.36 22.95
CA ARG A 125 -1.62 8.78 22.73
C ARG A 125 -0.72 9.39 21.64
N MET A 126 0.58 9.13 21.71
CA MET A 126 1.52 9.60 20.69
C MET A 126 1.26 8.95 19.35
N ALA A 127 0.93 7.65 19.33
CA ALA A 127 0.58 6.96 18.09
C ALA A 127 -0.63 7.59 17.40
N ARG A 128 -1.67 7.97 18.15
CA ARG A 128 -2.83 8.71 17.59
C ARG A 128 -2.40 10.04 16.98
N TYR A 129 -1.57 10.82 17.67
CA TYR A 129 -1.08 12.09 17.14
C TYR A 129 -0.26 11.91 15.87
N TYR A 130 0.63 10.89 15.80
CA TYR A 130 1.40 10.61 14.59
C TYR A 130 0.50 10.19 13.43
N ILE A 131 -0.47 9.30 13.65
CA ILE A 131 -1.41 8.85 12.61
C ILE A 131 -2.19 10.05 12.04
N VAL A 132 -2.77 10.89 12.89
CA VAL A 132 -3.54 12.06 12.45
C VAL A 132 -2.64 13.09 11.77
N GLY A 133 -1.45 13.33 12.32
CA GLY A 133 -0.48 14.27 11.75
C GLY A 133 -0.02 13.85 10.36
N PHE A 134 0.35 12.58 10.17
CA PHE A 134 0.73 12.07 8.85
C PHE A 134 -0.45 12.01 7.88
N LEU A 135 -1.66 11.69 8.35
CA LEU A 135 -2.85 11.72 7.50
C LEU A 135 -3.05 13.12 6.90
N PHE A 136 -2.96 14.17 7.73
CA PHE A 136 -3.07 15.55 7.25
C PHE A 136 -1.91 15.91 6.31
N LEU A 137 -0.68 15.55 6.67
CA LEU A 137 0.50 15.76 5.83
C LEU A 137 0.31 15.15 4.43
N TRP A 138 -0.18 13.92 4.36
CA TRP A 138 -0.39 13.24 3.08
C TRP A 138 -1.57 13.80 2.28
N ILE A 139 -2.63 14.26 2.93
CA ILE A 139 -3.72 15.00 2.27
C ILE A 139 -3.17 16.29 1.63
N CYS A 140 -2.37 17.06 2.37
CA CYS A 140 -1.73 18.26 1.84
C CYS A 140 -0.77 17.94 0.68
N HIS A 141 0.05 16.90 0.83
CA HIS A 141 1.00 16.48 -0.19
C HIS A 141 0.31 16.03 -1.49
N VAL A 142 -0.87 15.41 -1.40
CA VAL A 142 -1.60 14.89 -2.57
C VAL A 142 -2.53 15.93 -3.20
N MET A 143 -2.73 17.09 -2.58
CA MET A 143 -3.51 18.20 -3.16
C MET A 143 -3.13 18.56 -4.62
N PRO A 144 -1.84 18.61 -5.02
CA PRO A 144 -1.46 18.89 -6.41
C PRO A 144 -2.03 17.89 -7.43
N TYR A 145 -2.30 16.65 -7.04
CA TYR A 145 -2.88 15.64 -7.94
C TYR A 145 -4.28 16.04 -8.39
N GLY A 146 -5.09 16.65 -7.51
CA GLY A 146 -6.43 17.15 -7.86
C GLY A 146 -6.43 18.32 -8.84
N ILE A 147 -5.31 19.06 -8.92
CA ILE A 147 -5.15 20.22 -9.80
C ILE A 147 -4.51 19.82 -11.13
N LEU A 148 -3.45 19.01 -11.08
CA LEU A 148 -2.54 18.77 -12.22
C LEU A 148 -2.88 17.53 -13.04
N TYR A 149 -3.70 16.60 -12.54
CA TYR A 149 -4.25 15.52 -13.36
C TYR A 149 -5.51 15.99 -14.08
N ASP A 150 -5.69 15.56 -15.32
CA ASP A 150 -6.92 15.80 -16.06
C ASP A 150 -7.26 14.61 -16.96
N LEU A 151 -8.51 14.58 -17.42
CA LEU A 151 -8.96 13.66 -18.44
C LEU A 151 -8.64 14.25 -19.81
N LEU A 152 -7.70 13.62 -20.51
CA LEU A 152 -7.36 13.97 -21.89
C LEU A 152 -8.07 13.03 -22.86
N THR A 153 -8.83 13.59 -23.79
CA THR A 153 -9.50 12.83 -24.85
C THR A 153 -8.72 13.00 -26.15
N ARG A 154 -8.24 11.89 -26.71
CA ARG A 154 -7.56 11.84 -28.02
C ARG A 154 -8.33 10.89 -28.94
N GLY A 155 -9.14 11.46 -29.82
CA GLY A 155 -10.07 10.68 -30.65
C GLY A 155 -11.15 10.03 -29.78
N SER A 156 -11.33 8.71 -29.89
CA SER A 156 -12.28 7.93 -29.09
C SER A 156 -11.74 7.47 -27.73
N ILE A 157 -10.46 7.73 -27.44
CA ILE A 157 -9.80 7.24 -26.22
C ILE A 157 -9.63 8.40 -25.24
N SER A 158 -10.16 8.23 -24.03
CA SER A 158 -9.93 9.16 -22.92
C SER A 158 -8.98 8.53 -21.91
N ILE A 159 -7.98 9.29 -21.46
CA ILE A 159 -6.93 8.82 -20.55
C ILE A 159 -6.80 9.84 -19.42
N CYS A 160 -6.82 9.36 -18.18
CA CYS A 160 -6.54 10.16 -17.00
C CYS A 160 -5.02 10.31 -16.83
N THR A 161 -4.47 11.49 -17.12
CA THR A 161 -3.03 11.74 -17.04
C THR A 161 -2.73 13.20 -16.72
N THR A 162 -1.47 13.51 -16.43
CA THR A 162 -1.01 14.90 -16.23
C THR A 162 -0.27 15.38 -17.47
N ILE A 163 -0.52 16.63 -17.85
CA ILE A 163 0.20 17.31 -18.95
C ILE A 163 1.50 17.96 -18.49
N ASN A 164 1.71 18.12 -17.18
CA ASN A 164 2.85 18.86 -16.66
C ASN A 164 4.07 17.94 -16.53
N PRO A 165 5.11 18.08 -17.40
CA PRO A 165 6.27 17.19 -17.39
C PRO A 165 7.10 17.30 -16.10
N ASN A 166 7.10 18.47 -15.46
CA ASN A 166 7.79 18.66 -14.18
C ASN A 166 7.09 17.88 -13.07
N PHE A 167 5.76 17.84 -13.09
CA PHE A 167 5.00 17.06 -12.12
C PHE A 167 5.13 15.54 -12.35
N VAL A 168 5.21 15.10 -13.61
CA VAL A 168 5.56 13.70 -13.93
C VAL A 168 6.91 13.34 -13.32
N ARG A 169 7.94 14.17 -13.52
CA ARG A 169 9.27 13.95 -12.93
C ARG A 169 9.20 13.93 -11.40
N TYR A 170 8.53 14.90 -10.78
CA TYR A 170 8.32 14.91 -9.33
C TYR A 170 7.69 13.61 -8.83
N ASN A 171 6.59 13.17 -9.45
CA ASN A 171 5.89 11.96 -9.05
C ASN A 171 6.78 10.71 -9.22
N THR A 172 7.51 10.60 -10.33
CA THR A 172 8.35 9.41 -10.56
C THR A 172 9.58 9.39 -9.67
N TYR A 173 10.33 10.49 -9.55
CA TYR A 173 11.57 10.53 -8.76
C TYR A 173 11.31 10.62 -7.26
N PHE A 174 10.45 11.54 -6.83
CA PHE A 174 10.24 11.78 -5.42
C PHE A 174 9.21 10.82 -4.84
N VAL A 175 8.02 10.73 -5.42
CA VAL A 175 6.94 9.93 -4.80
C VAL A 175 7.18 8.43 -5.01
N ASN A 176 7.34 7.98 -6.24
CA ASN A 176 7.44 6.54 -6.54
C ASN A 176 8.76 5.92 -6.10
N LEU A 177 9.90 6.59 -6.33
CA LEU A 177 11.20 6.03 -5.95
C LEU A 177 11.55 6.35 -4.50
N CYS A 178 11.50 7.63 -4.11
CA CYS A 178 11.94 8.02 -2.78
C CYS A 178 10.94 7.60 -1.69
N LEU A 179 9.69 8.06 -1.76
CA LEU A 179 8.70 7.80 -0.70
C LEU A 179 8.22 6.33 -0.69
N TYR A 180 7.83 5.78 -1.84
CA TYR A 180 7.26 4.42 -1.89
C TYR A 180 8.29 3.31 -1.71
N ALA A 181 9.50 3.47 -2.23
CA ALA A 181 10.51 2.43 -2.16
C ALA A 181 11.60 2.75 -1.12
N VAL A 182 12.44 3.76 -1.38
CA VAL A 182 13.71 3.94 -0.67
C VAL A 182 13.50 4.22 0.82
N ILE A 183 12.73 5.26 1.18
CA ILE A 183 12.53 5.66 2.57
C ILE A 183 11.85 4.54 3.36
N SER A 184 10.78 3.97 2.81
CA SER A 184 10.00 2.94 3.49
C SER A 184 10.83 1.67 3.73
N ILE A 185 11.59 1.22 2.73
CA ILE A 185 12.47 0.04 2.86
C ILE A 185 13.58 0.31 3.87
N ILE A 186 14.24 1.47 3.83
CA ILE A 186 15.33 1.80 4.76
C ILE A 186 14.82 1.83 6.20
N ILE A 187 13.74 2.57 6.48
CA ILE A 187 13.20 2.69 7.83
C ILE A 187 12.78 1.32 8.35
N VAL A 188 11.95 0.59 7.60
CA VAL A 188 11.44 -0.72 8.04
C VAL A 188 12.59 -1.71 8.22
N SER A 189 13.60 -1.72 7.34
CA SER A 189 14.76 -2.62 7.47
C SER A 189 15.64 -2.29 8.67
N VAL A 190 16.00 -1.02 8.86
CA VAL A 190 16.86 -0.57 9.97
C VAL A 190 16.19 -0.86 11.31
N PHE A 191 14.94 -0.43 11.50
CA PHE A 191 14.26 -0.64 12.78
C PHE A 191 13.90 -2.11 13.03
N SER A 192 13.59 -2.90 11.99
CA SER A 192 13.40 -4.35 12.15
C SER A 192 14.69 -5.06 12.54
N PHE A 193 15.83 -4.67 11.94
CA PHE A 193 17.15 -5.20 12.31
C PHE A 193 17.54 -4.84 13.75
N LEU A 194 17.35 -3.58 14.15
CA LEU A 194 17.60 -3.14 15.52
C LEU A 194 16.72 -3.89 16.53
N THR A 195 15.44 -4.08 16.18
CA THR A 195 14.50 -4.87 16.98
C THR A 195 15.00 -6.32 17.12
N TYR A 196 15.44 -6.95 16.02
CA TYR A 196 16.00 -8.29 16.04
C TYR A 196 17.23 -8.41 16.95
N ARG A 197 18.17 -7.46 16.85
CA ARG A 197 19.37 -7.42 17.69
C ARG A 197 19.04 -7.28 19.17
N ASN A 198 18.10 -6.38 19.51
CA ASN A 198 17.67 -6.19 20.91
C ASN A 198 17.16 -7.50 21.50
N LEU A 199 16.38 -8.27 20.75
CA LEU A 199 15.81 -9.54 21.20
C LEU A 199 16.84 -10.64 21.40
N GLN A 200 17.81 -10.76 20.50
CA GLN A 200 18.87 -11.74 20.65
C GLN A 200 19.67 -11.51 21.94
N THR A 201 19.75 -10.26 22.38
CA THR A 201 20.50 -9.91 23.58
C THR A 201 19.68 -10.14 24.86
N LEU A 202 18.34 -10.26 24.81
CA LEU A 202 17.52 -10.44 26.01
C LEU A 202 17.83 -11.79 26.69
N THR A 203 18.00 -11.75 28.02
CA THR A 203 18.19 -12.96 28.83
C THR A 203 16.91 -13.78 28.88
N THR A 204 17.02 -15.08 29.19
CA THR A 204 15.90 -16.02 29.24
C THR A 204 14.80 -15.56 30.20
N GLN A 205 15.15 -14.84 31.27
CA GLN A 205 14.23 -14.29 32.26
C GLN A 205 13.44 -13.08 31.74
N ASP A 206 14.10 -12.15 31.03
CA ASP A 206 13.42 -11.03 30.37
C ASP A 206 12.51 -11.50 29.22
N ARG A 207 12.88 -12.61 28.57
CA ARG A 207 12.12 -13.24 27.49
C ARG A 207 10.78 -13.82 27.95
N HIS A 208 10.67 -14.25 29.21
CA HIS A 208 9.42 -14.67 29.82
C HIS A 208 8.51 -13.49 30.20
N SER A 209 9.07 -12.31 30.50
CA SER A 209 8.29 -11.09 30.77
C SER A 209 7.81 -10.39 29.49
N LEU A 210 8.50 -10.62 28.36
CA LEU A 210 8.01 -10.18 27.05
C LEU A 210 6.73 -10.93 26.70
N SER A 211 5.64 -10.17 26.58
CA SER A 211 4.35 -10.70 26.15
C SER A 211 4.47 -11.42 24.81
N THR A 212 3.68 -12.48 24.63
CA THR A 212 3.46 -13.17 23.33
C THR A 212 3.20 -12.19 22.19
N LEU A 213 2.52 -11.09 22.51
CA LEU A 213 2.23 -9.97 21.62
C LEU A 213 3.51 -9.31 21.06
N THR A 214 4.55 -9.13 21.87
CA THR A 214 5.82 -8.55 21.40
C THR A 214 6.49 -9.46 20.37
N ARG A 215 6.55 -10.76 20.64
CA ARG A 215 7.09 -11.75 19.70
C ARG A 215 6.31 -11.80 18.38
N GLN A 216 4.98 -11.68 18.43
CA GLN A 216 4.13 -11.58 17.25
C GLN A 216 4.44 -10.31 16.43
N MET A 217 4.57 -9.15 17.08
CA MET A 217 4.91 -7.88 16.42
C MET A 217 6.25 -7.96 15.67
N ILE A 218 7.22 -8.70 16.20
CA ILE A 218 8.55 -8.87 15.60
C ILE A 218 8.50 -9.80 14.40
N SER A 219 7.87 -10.96 14.54
CA SER A 219 7.69 -11.89 13.42
C SER A 219 7.01 -11.20 12.25
N LEU A 220 6.04 -10.35 12.56
CA LEU A 220 5.31 -9.56 11.60
C LEU A 220 6.17 -8.47 10.95
N ALA A 221 7.01 -7.76 11.71
CA ALA A 221 7.94 -6.77 11.17
C ALA A 221 8.94 -7.39 10.17
N LEU A 222 9.48 -8.57 10.48
CA LEU A 222 10.36 -9.31 9.57
C LEU A 222 9.65 -9.74 8.27
N LEU A 223 8.42 -10.23 8.38
CA LEU A 223 7.60 -10.59 7.22
C LEU A 223 7.28 -9.36 6.34
N GLN A 224 7.09 -8.19 6.96
CA GLN A 224 6.87 -6.94 6.22
C GLN A 224 8.10 -6.50 5.44
N VAL A 225 9.31 -6.64 6.01
CA VAL A 225 10.57 -6.37 5.28
C VAL A 225 10.64 -7.25 4.03
N ILE A 226 10.44 -8.57 4.20
CA ILE A 226 10.50 -9.53 3.08
C ILE A 226 9.45 -9.17 2.01
N THR A 227 8.23 -8.86 2.44
CA THR A 227 7.14 -8.48 1.53
C THR A 227 7.49 -7.20 0.75
N LEU A 228 7.98 -6.16 1.43
CA LEU A 228 8.41 -4.92 0.75
C LEU A 228 9.55 -5.18 -0.23
N LEU A 229 10.55 -5.99 0.14
CA LEU A 229 11.66 -6.32 -0.75
C LEU A 229 11.20 -7.09 -2.00
N VAL A 230 10.33 -8.09 -1.82
CA VAL A 230 9.84 -8.92 -2.92
C VAL A 230 8.97 -8.11 -3.89
N PHE A 231 8.05 -7.27 -3.39
CA PHE A 231 7.07 -6.60 -4.25
C PHE A 231 7.48 -5.18 -4.68
N GLN A 232 8.15 -4.41 -3.82
CA GLN A 232 8.44 -2.99 -4.07
C GLN A 232 9.75 -2.79 -4.86
N VAL A 233 10.77 -3.62 -4.63
CA VAL A 233 12.08 -3.48 -5.31
C VAL A 233 11.96 -3.72 -6.82
N PRO A 234 11.30 -4.78 -7.30
CA PRO A 234 11.15 -4.99 -8.75
C PRO A 234 10.40 -3.84 -9.43
N TYR A 235 9.36 -3.30 -8.77
CA TYR A 235 8.66 -2.13 -9.26
C TYR A 235 9.59 -0.89 -9.35
N ALA A 236 10.40 -0.64 -8.32
CA ALA A 236 11.38 0.45 -8.33
C ALA A 236 12.41 0.30 -9.45
N ILE A 237 12.91 -0.92 -9.70
CA ILE A 237 13.83 -1.20 -10.81
C ILE A 237 13.19 -0.83 -12.17
N VAL A 238 11.93 -1.21 -12.40
CA VAL A 238 11.21 -0.87 -13.62
C VAL A 238 11.00 0.64 -13.77
N GLN A 239 10.71 1.35 -12.68
CA GLN A 239 10.61 2.81 -12.70
C GLN A 239 11.96 3.45 -13.07
N ILE A 240 13.07 3.00 -12.49
CA ILE A 240 14.42 3.47 -12.84
C ILE A 240 14.73 3.17 -14.31
N TYR A 241 14.44 1.96 -14.79
CA TYR A 241 14.63 1.60 -16.19
C TYR A 241 13.85 2.52 -17.14
N THR A 242 12.59 2.79 -16.82
CA THR A 242 11.73 3.68 -17.61
C THR A 242 12.29 5.09 -17.68
N LEU A 243 12.84 5.60 -16.57
CA LEU A 243 13.48 6.91 -16.49
C LEU A 243 14.77 6.99 -17.31
N VAL A 244 15.66 6.01 -17.15
CA VAL A 244 16.96 5.99 -17.85
C VAL A 244 16.76 5.89 -19.37
N THR A 245 15.70 5.21 -19.81
CA THR A 245 15.43 4.96 -21.23
C THR A 245 14.48 5.96 -21.88
N ILE A 246 14.03 7.02 -21.17
CA ILE A 246 13.00 7.94 -21.69
C ILE A 246 13.41 8.69 -22.96
N ASN A 247 14.70 9.02 -23.09
CA ASN A 247 15.24 9.78 -24.24
C ASN A 247 15.79 8.88 -25.36
N LEU A 248 15.72 7.56 -25.19
CA LEU A 248 16.18 6.63 -26.22
C LEU A 248 15.09 6.45 -27.27
N ALA A 249 15.46 6.50 -28.55
CA ALA A 249 14.57 6.13 -29.64
C ALA A 249 14.22 4.64 -29.51
N LYS A 250 12.93 4.33 -29.35
CA LYS A 250 12.42 2.96 -29.18
C LYS A 250 11.58 2.58 -30.39
N SER A 251 11.73 1.33 -30.85
CA SER A 251 10.79 0.77 -31.83
C SER A 251 9.41 0.58 -31.19
N THR A 252 8.36 0.58 -32.00
CA THR A 252 6.97 0.33 -31.55
C THR A 252 6.85 -1.00 -30.81
N TYR A 253 7.56 -2.03 -31.29
CA TYR A 253 7.62 -3.34 -30.64
C TYR A 253 8.22 -3.29 -29.24
N ARG A 254 9.37 -2.60 -29.07
CA ARG A 254 10.01 -2.43 -27.76
C ARG A 254 9.12 -1.64 -26.80
N GLN A 255 8.46 -0.58 -27.27
CA GLN A 255 7.56 0.20 -26.44
C GLN A 255 6.37 -0.63 -25.94
N ALA A 256 5.81 -1.51 -26.77
CA ALA A 256 4.76 -2.42 -26.35
C ALA A 256 5.24 -3.41 -25.28
N GLN A 257 6.44 -4.00 -25.44
CA GLN A 257 7.03 -4.87 -24.43
C GLN A 257 7.23 -4.16 -23.09
N GLU A 258 7.80 -2.95 -23.11
CA GLU A 258 8.01 -2.16 -21.90
C GLU A 258 6.69 -1.80 -21.20
N GLN A 259 5.63 -1.48 -21.94
CA GLN A 259 4.31 -1.22 -21.37
C GLN A 259 3.75 -2.44 -20.64
N VAL A 260 3.87 -3.64 -21.22
CA VAL A 260 3.43 -4.89 -20.55
C VAL A 260 4.19 -5.09 -19.24
N VAL A 261 5.51 -4.91 -19.24
CA VAL A 261 6.35 -5.01 -18.04
C VAL A 261 5.92 -3.98 -16.98
N ILE A 262 5.70 -2.72 -17.37
CA ILE A 262 5.25 -1.67 -16.46
C ILE A 262 3.90 -2.02 -15.84
N TYR A 263 2.92 -2.46 -16.64
CA TYR A 263 1.60 -2.82 -16.11
C TYR A 263 1.64 -4.03 -15.19
N PHE A 264 2.46 -5.04 -15.52
CA PHE A 264 2.67 -6.20 -14.67
C PHE A 264 3.24 -5.79 -13.31
N PHE A 265 4.35 -5.04 -13.28
CA PHE A 265 4.97 -4.65 -12.03
C PHE A 265 4.16 -3.61 -11.24
N HIS A 266 3.37 -2.78 -11.91
CA HIS A 266 2.40 -1.92 -11.24
C HIS A 266 1.29 -2.75 -10.56
N GLY A 267 0.83 -3.85 -11.15
CA GLY A 267 -0.06 -4.79 -10.46
C GLY A 267 0.63 -5.53 -9.31
N TYR A 268 1.86 -5.96 -9.56
CA TYR A 268 2.67 -6.73 -8.63
C TYR A 268 2.89 -6.00 -7.30
N VAL A 269 3.03 -4.66 -7.33
CA VAL A 269 3.22 -3.85 -6.11
C VAL A 269 2.07 -4.00 -5.11
N TYR A 270 0.84 -4.25 -5.58
CA TYR A 270 -0.31 -4.45 -4.70
C TYR A 270 -0.20 -5.74 -3.88
N GLY A 271 0.64 -6.70 -4.32
CA GLY A 271 1.01 -7.88 -3.55
C GLY A 271 1.55 -7.54 -2.16
N THR A 272 2.19 -6.37 -2.00
CA THR A 272 2.66 -5.87 -0.70
C THR A 272 1.54 -5.82 0.33
N PHE A 273 0.38 -5.27 -0.07
CA PHE A 273 -0.75 -5.05 0.84
C PHE A 273 -1.49 -6.34 1.13
N THR A 274 -1.66 -7.18 0.10
CA THR A 274 -2.29 -8.51 0.20
C THR A 274 -1.48 -9.45 1.10
N CYS A 275 -0.18 -9.61 0.83
CA CYS A 275 0.67 -10.48 1.64
C CYS A 275 0.78 -9.99 3.07
N SER A 276 0.97 -8.67 3.27
CA SER A 276 0.96 -8.10 4.62
C SER A 276 -0.32 -8.44 5.37
N PHE A 277 -1.49 -8.31 4.73
CA PHE A 277 -2.79 -8.63 5.30
C PHE A 277 -2.88 -10.12 5.73
N TYR A 278 -2.49 -11.06 4.87
CA TYR A 278 -2.52 -12.49 5.22
C TYR A 278 -1.47 -12.87 6.28
N CYS A 279 -0.31 -12.22 6.29
CA CYS A 279 0.71 -12.43 7.32
C CYS A 279 0.16 -12.14 8.73
N TYR A 280 -0.73 -11.15 8.89
CA TYR A 280 -1.39 -10.90 10.16
C TYR A 280 -2.21 -12.09 10.65
N PHE A 281 -3.01 -12.67 9.76
CA PHE A 281 -3.88 -13.79 10.09
C PHE A 281 -3.08 -15.04 10.50
N ILE A 282 -1.98 -15.31 9.81
CA ILE A 282 -1.08 -16.44 10.11
C ILE A 282 -0.40 -16.24 11.46
N VAL A 283 0.09 -15.03 11.75
CA VAL A 283 0.79 -14.72 13.01
C VAL A 283 -0.17 -14.65 14.20
N SER A 284 -1.42 -14.21 13.98
CA SER A 284 -2.46 -14.13 15.02
C SER A 284 -2.92 -15.50 15.56
N LYS A 285 -2.76 -16.58 14.79
CA LYS A 285 -3.22 -17.93 15.16
C LYS A 285 -2.20 -18.74 15.98
N ARG A 286 -1.02 -18.19 16.26
CA ARG A 286 0.05 -18.79 17.07
C ARG A 286 0.24 -18.07 18.38
#